data_AF-A0A9E4A8F7-F1
#
_entry.id   AF-A0A9E4A8F7-F1
#
_cell.length_a   1.000
_cell.length_b   1.000
_cell.length_c   1.000
_cell.angle_alpha   90.00
_cell.angle_beta   90.00
_cell.angle_gamma   90.00
#
_symmetry.space_group_name_H-M   'P 1'
#
loop_
_entity.id
_entity.type
_entity.pdbx_description
1 polymer ?
#
loop_
_entity_poly.entity_id
_entity_poly.type
_entity_poly.pdbx_seq_one_letter_code
_entity_poly.pdbx_strand_id
1 'polypeptide(L)'
;MDRQKIILFAVLLSIFSSSCKSEPSKDRNEPEKKVITENQASNNQDTTQVTKFVDDDEFVFGVIDNDLTISYFKSQFNLIEKQVIQNQHNPALSDTVMIFSNGKDTANFYVSPSNTILQEAVINSQEIVLNDSIKVGTDDEVLKRRFNLKSIPDSLVVKDFENSSYFLFTFQKSKIDRIVYKARYYD
;
A
#
# COMPACT_ATOMS: atom_id res chain seq x y z
N MET A 1 -38.55 -15.31 43.89
CA MET A 1 -37.40 -15.04 44.77
C MET A 1 -36.71 -16.37 44.98
N ASP A 2 -35.83 -16.72 44.02
CA ASP A 2 -35.43 -18.10 43.78
C ASP A 2 -34.09 -18.48 44.42
N ARG A 3 -34.16 -19.63 45.10
CA ARG A 3 -33.17 -20.24 46.00
C ARG A 3 -32.06 -20.98 45.24
N GLN A 4 -31.38 -20.31 44.31
CA GLN A 4 -30.22 -20.89 43.61
C GLN A 4 -28.98 -19.98 43.59
N LYS A 5 -28.85 -19.10 44.59
CA LYS A 5 -27.66 -18.23 44.76
C LYS A 5 -26.85 -18.50 46.04
N ILE A 6 -26.96 -19.69 46.64
CA ILE A 6 -26.26 -20.01 47.90
C ILE A 6 -25.66 -21.42 47.87
N ILE A 7 -24.62 -21.60 47.05
CA ILE A 7 -23.49 -22.53 47.27
C ILE A 7 -22.28 -21.81 46.65
N LEU A 8 -21.86 -20.66 47.16
CA LEU A 8 -20.85 -20.51 48.23
C LEU A 8 -19.83 -21.66 48.29
N PHE A 9 -18.59 -21.31 47.93
CA PHE A 9 -17.38 -21.69 48.68
C PHE A 9 -17.05 -23.20 48.84
N ALA A 10 -16.49 -23.78 47.79
CA ALA A 10 -15.46 -24.83 47.83
C ALA A 10 -15.15 -25.13 46.36
N VAL A 11 -14.08 -24.66 45.76
CA VAL A 11 -12.73 -25.21 45.91
C VAL A 11 -11.76 -24.11 45.48
N LEU A 12 -11.10 -23.52 46.47
CA LEU A 12 -9.79 -22.90 46.30
C LEU A 12 -8.75 -24.01 46.08
N LEU A 13 -7.66 -23.66 45.37
CA LEU A 13 -6.36 -24.33 45.31
C LEU A 13 -6.17 -25.51 44.33
N SER A 14 -5.66 -25.18 43.14
CA SER A 14 -4.60 -25.93 42.42
C SER A 14 -4.04 -25.04 41.30
N ILE A 15 -3.29 -23.97 41.63
CA ILE A 15 -1.82 -23.91 41.49
C ILE A 15 -1.24 -25.00 40.57
N PHE A 16 -0.87 -24.63 39.34
CA PHE A 16 0.45 -24.92 38.80
C PHE A 16 0.92 -23.81 37.86
N SER A 17 2.08 -23.29 38.22
CA SER A 17 2.83 -22.21 37.63
C SER A 17 3.55 -22.66 36.35
N SER A 18 3.56 -21.84 35.32
CA SER A 18 4.61 -21.85 34.30
C SER A 18 4.88 -20.41 33.87
N SER A 19 5.46 -19.67 34.80
CA SER A 19 6.10 -18.38 34.52
C SER A 19 7.47 -18.68 33.92
N CYS A 20 7.60 -18.48 32.61
CA CYS A 20 8.90 -18.48 31.94
C CYS A 20 9.73 -17.34 32.51
N LYS A 21 10.78 -17.73 33.23
CA LYS A 21 11.78 -16.86 33.81
C LYS A 21 13.00 -16.94 32.90
N SER A 22 13.21 -15.95 32.03
CA SER A 22 14.50 -15.78 31.33
C SER A 22 15.46 -15.05 32.26
N GLU A 23 16.58 -15.69 32.60
CA GLU A 23 17.64 -15.12 33.42
C GLU A 23 18.38 -13.98 32.69
N PRO A 24 18.79 -12.94 33.43
CA PRO A 24 19.69 -11.90 32.93
C PRO A 24 21.16 -12.34 33.02
N SER A 25 21.92 -12.13 31.95
CA SER A 25 23.37 -12.25 31.94
C SER A 25 24.04 -11.12 32.74
N LYS A 26 25.13 -11.47 33.41
CA LYS A 26 25.79 -10.74 34.49
C LYS A 26 27.02 -9.97 33.99
N ASP A 27 27.10 -8.70 34.37
CA ASP A 27 28.24 -7.81 34.64
C ASP A 27 29.55 -7.89 33.83
N ARG A 28 29.98 -6.72 33.29
CA ARG A 28 31.21 -6.04 33.79
C ARG A 28 31.40 -4.59 33.28
N ASN A 29 31.34 -3.65 34.23
CA ASN A 29 32.15 -2.44 34.50
C ASN A 29 32.44 -1.33 33.44
N GLU A 30 32.03 -0.12 33.86
CA GLU A 30 32.29 1.29 33.49
C GLU A 30 33.79 1.75 33.59
N PRO A 31 34.18 3.03 33.38
CA PRO A 31 34.10 3.93 32.21
C PRO A 31 35.50 4.40 31.73
N GLU A 32 35.61 4.96 30.52
CA GLU A 32 36.67 5.95 30.23
C GLU A 32 36.17 7.12 29.39
N LYS A 33 36.60 8.31 29.82
CA LYS A 33 36.18 9.67 29.46
C LYS A 33 37.06 10.21 28.32
N LYS A 34 36.47 10.69 27.22
CA LYS A 34 37.04 11.70 26.30
C LYS A 34 35.92 12.62 25.81
N VAL A 35 35.77 13.82 26.39
CA VAL A 35 36.28 15.12 25.89
C VAL A 35 35.70 15.51 24.52
N ILE A 36 34.64 16.33 24.61
CA ILE A 36 34.19 17.48 23.79
C ILE A 36 34.74 17.60 22.36
N THR A 37 33.83 17.67 21.39
CA THR A 37 33.87 18.69 20.33
C THR A 37 32.43 19.07 19.97
N GLU A 38 32.05 20.30 20.35
CA GLU A 38 30.94 21.03 19.74
C GLU A 38 31.18 21.12 18.24
N ASN A 39 30.30 20.53 17.45
CA ASN A 39 30.14 20.88 16.05
C ASN A 39 28.66 21.16 15.80
N GLN A 40 28.37 22.45 15.83
CA GLN A 40 27.43 23.18 14.99
C GLN A 40 26.18 22.41 14.55
N ALA A 41 25.06 22.83 15.14
CA ALA A 41 23.72 22.59 14.65
C ALA A 41 23.63 22.95 13.15
N SER A 42 23.81 21.93 12.30
CA SER A 42 23.27 21.97 10.95
C SER A 42 21.77 21.75 11.11
N ASN A 43 21.01 22.84 11.06
CA ASN A 43 19.58 22.81 10.74
C ASN A 43 19.43 22.25 9.31
N ASN A 44 19.63 20.95 9.15
CA ASN A 44 18.97 20.23 8.09
C ASN A 44 17.54 20.11 8.57
N GLN A 45 16.67 20.99 8.06
CA GLN A 45 15.25 20.73 8.05
C GLN A 45 15.07 19.41 7.31
N ASP A 46 14.98 18.33 8.08
CA ASP A 46 14.45 17.07 7.62
C ASP A 46 12.98 17.37 7.29
N THR A 47 12.73 17.78 6.05
CA THR A 47 11.38 17.83 5.50
C THR A 47 10.96 16.38 5.34
N THR A 48 10.54 15.77 6.45
CA THR A 48 10.04 14.40 6.46
C THR A 48 8.83 14.39 5.55
N GLN A 49 8.95 13.74 4.37
CA GLN A 49 7.85 13.63 3.43
C GLN A 49 6.68 12.96 4.14
N VAL A 50 5.59 13.70 4.31
CA VAL A 50 4.43 13.19 5.05
C VAL A 50 3.66 12.27 4.12
N THR A 51 3.61 10.98 4.46
CA THR A 51 2.77 10.00 3.77
C THR A 51 1.55 9.67 4.62
N LYS A 52 0.36 9.63 4.01
CA LYS A 52 -0.87 9.18 4.67
C LYS A 52 -1.47 7.98 3.95
N PHE A 53 -2.07 7.07 4.72
CA PHE A 53 -2.75 5.88 4.22
C PHE A 53 -4.26 6.00 4.43
N VAL A 54 -5.03 5.45 3.49
CA VAL A 54 -6.48 5.33 3.51
C VAL A 54 -6.85 3.92 3.05
N ASP A 55 -7.73 3.25 3.79
CA ASP A 55 -8.32 1.97 3.40
C ASP A 55 -9.66 2.24 2.70
N ASP A 56 -9.80 1.87 1.42
CA ASP A 56 -11.01 2.08 0.61
C ASP A 56 -11.10 1.04 -0.52
N ASP A 57 -11.64 -0.14 -0.20
CA ASP A 57 -11.81 -1.25 -1.15
C ASP A 57 -12.65 -0.86 -2.37
N GLU A 58 -13.72 -0.09 -2.13
CA GLU A 58 -14.64 0.35 -3.19
C GLU A 58 -13.91 1.23 -4.20
N PHE A 59 -13.08 2.16 -3.73
CA PHE A 59 -12.24 2.95 -4.61
C PHE A 59 -11.24 2.08 -5.37
N VAL A 60 -10.49 1.21 -4.67
CA VAL A 60 -9.41 0.43 -5.29
C VAL A 60 -9.93 -0.51 -6.36
N PHE A 61 -10.90 -1.38 -6.01
CA PHE A 61 -11.43 -2.35 -6.95
C PHE A 61 -12.34 -1.69 -7.99
N GLY A 62 -13.09 -0.66 -7.62
CA GLY A 62 -13.90 0.10 -8.56
C GLY A 62 -13.08 0.70 -9.69
N VAL A 63 -11.90 1.28 -9.40
CA VAL A 63 -11.01 1.84 -10.42
C VAL A 63 -10.37 0.75 -11.29
N ILE A 64 -9.94 -0.36 -10.69
CA ILE A 64 -9.29 -1.46 -11.44
C ILE A 64 -10.29 -2.11 -12.41
N ASP A 65 -11.51 -2.37 -11.94
CA ASP A 65 -12.52 -3.11 -12.68
C ASP A 65 -13.19 -2.29 -13.78
N ASN A 66 -13.24 -0.95 -13.64
CA ASN A 66 -13.95 -0.08 -14.56
C ASN A 66 -13.02 0.81 -15.41
N ASP A 67 -11.98 1.39 -14.81
CA ASP A 67 -11.17 2.43 -15.46
C ASP A 67 -9.86 1.88 -16.03
N LEU A 68 -9.20 0.96 -15.30
CA LEU A 68 -7.88 0.45 -15.63
C LEU A 68 -7.90 -0.97 -16.22
N THR A 69 -8.90 -1.27 -17.04
CA THR A 69 -9.07 -2.58 -17.65
C THR A 69 -8.08 -2.84 -18.79
N ILE A 70 -7.70 -4.09 -19.03
CA ILE A 70 -6.84 -4.45 -20.18
C ILE A 70 -7.48 -4.04 -21.52
N SER A 71 -8.80 -4.05 -21.62
CA SER A 71 -9.53 -3.63 -22.83
C SER A 71 -9.36 -2.14 -23.10
N TYR A 72 -9.42 -1.30 -22.07
CA TYR A 72 -9.12 0.12 -22.17
C TYR A 72 -7.70 0.33 -22.72
N PHE A 73 -6.69 -0.29 -22.10
CA PHE A 73 -5.30 -0.13 -22.54
C PHE A 73 -5.06 -0.65 -23.95
N LYS A 74 -5.63 -1.80 -24.34
CA LYS A 74 -5.54 -2.30 -25.73
C LYS A 74 -6.12 -1.32 -26.76
N SER A 75 -7.09 -0.49 -26.37
CA SER A 75 -7.74 0.46 -27.29
C SER A 75 -7.03 1.81 -27.38
N GLN A 76 -6.40 2.27 -26.29
CA GLN A 76 -5.81 3.61 -26.20
C GLN A 76 -4.28 3.61 -26.26
N PHE A 77 -3.62 2.47 -26.02
CA PHE A 77 -2.18 2.37 -25.83
C PHE A 77 -1.55 1.40 -26.83
N ASN A 78 -0.26 1.61 -27.10
CA ASN A 78 0.53 0.65 -27.86
C ASN A 78 1.03 -0.46 -26.95
N LEU A 79 0.91 -1.71 -27.39
CA LEU A 79 1.62 -2.83 -26.77
C LEU A 79 3.12 -2.70 -27.09
N ILE A 80 3.93 -2.41 -26.07
CA ILE A 80 5.38 -2.21 -26.21
C ILE A 80 6.20 -3.44 -25.83
N GLU A 81 5.64 -4.32 -24.99
CA GLU A 81 6.28 -5.56 -24.61
C GLU A 81 5.26 -6.68 -24.42
N LYS A 82 5.61 -7.89 -24.85
CA LYS A 82 4.84 -9.11 -24.63
C LYS A 82 5.78 -10.27 -24.38
N GLN A 83 5.79 -10.78 -23.16
CA GLN A 83 6.63 -11.90 -22.76
C GLN A 83 5.77 -13.09 -22.36
N VAL A 84 5.92 -14.22 -23.07
CA VAL A 84 5.32 -15.49 -22.65
C VAL A 84 6.20 -16.10 -21.56
N ILE A 85 5.60 -16.46 -20.43
CA ILE A 85 6.28 -17.08 -19.31
C ILE A 85 5.58 -18.40 -18.95
N GLN A 86 6.34 -19.35 -18.42
CA GLN A 86 5.76 -20.59 -17.94
C GLN A 86 4.93 -20.33 -16.69
N ASN A 87 3.74 -20.93 -16.61
CA ASN A 87 2.90 -20.77 -15.43
C ASN A 87 3.54 -21.45 -14.21
N GLN A 88 3.58 -20.71 -13.09
CA GLN A 88 4.29 -21.16 -11.88
C GLN A 88 3.60 -22.32 -11.17
N HIS A 89 2.28 -22.45 -11.32
CA HIS A 89 1.49 -23.49 -10.64
C HIS A 89 1.23 -24.71 -11.54
N ASN A 90 1.22 -24.51 -12.86
CA ASN A 90 1.03 -25.58 -13.84
C ASN A 90 2.00 -25.42 -15.03
N PRO A 91 3.13 -26.15 -15.05
CA PRO A 91 4.13 -26.07 -16.10
C PRO A 91 3.64 -26.36 -17.52
N ALA A 92 2.47 -27.01 -17.68
CA ALA A 92 1.85 -27.27 -18.98
C ALA A 92 1.11 -26.04 -19.55
N LEU A 93 0.90 -25.00 -18.74
CA LEU A 93 0.29 -23.74 -19.16
C LEU A 93 1.36 -22.66 -19.34
N SER A 94 1.01 -21.65 -20.13
CA SER A 94 1.81 -20.45 -20.29
C SER A 94 0.96 -19.23 -19.96
N ASP A 95 1.58 -18.28 -19.27
CA ASP A 95 1.03 -16.96 -19.02
C ASP A 95 1.75 -15.95 -19.90
N THR A 96 1.30 -14.70 -19.84
CA THR A 96 1.90 -13.61 -20.59
C THR A 96 1.96 -12.35 -19.75
N VAL A 97 3.13 -11.74 -19.69
CA VAL A 97 3.28 -10.37 -19.21
C VAL A 97 3.14 -9.42 -20.42
N MET A 98 2.30 -8.41 -20.31
CA MET A 98 2.05 -7.42 -21.36
C MET A 98 2.25 -6.02 -20.81
N ILE A 99 3.06 -5.22 -21.50
CA ILE A 99 3.28 -3.81 -21.15
C ILE A 99 2.72 -2.91 -22.26
N PHE A 100 1.83 -2.00 -21.87
CA PHE A 100 1.23 -1.00 -22.74
C PHE A 100 1.77 0.40 -22.42
N SER A 101 1.96 1.24 -23.44
CA SER A 101 2.34 2.66 -23.27
C SER A 101 1.77 3.58 -24.35
N ASN A 102 1.46 4.82 -23.97
CA ASN A 102 1.21 5.96 -24.87
C ASN A 102 2.38 6.98 -24.85
N GLY A 103 3.52 6.61 -24.27
CA GLY A 103 4.72 7.46 -24.11
C GLY A 103 4.75 8.29 -22.82
N LYS A 104 3.61 8.55 -22.18
CA LYS A 104 3.52 9.24 -20.88
C LYS A 104 3.11 8.31 -19.75
N ASP A 105 2.19 7.43 -20.05
CA ASP A 105 1.58 6.48 -19.14
C ASP A 105 2.02 5.07 -19.51
N THR A 106 2.07 4.18 -18.53
CA THR A 106 2.41 2.77 -18.71
C THR A 106 1.50 1.88 -17.88
N ALA A 107 1.17 0.70 -18.39
CA ALA A 107 0.48 -0.33 -17.63
C ALA A 107 1.06 -1.71 -17.92
N ASN A 108 1.30 -2.47 -16.86
CA ASN A 108 1.82 -3.83 -16.89
C ASN A 108 0.75 -4.80 -16.42
N PHE A 109 0.43 -5.79 -17.25
CA PHE A 109 -0.55 -6.83 -16.98
C PHE A 109 0.12 -8.21 -16.97
N TYR A 110 -0.26 -9.03 -16.00
CA TYR A 110 -0.07 -10.48 -16.04
C TYR A 110 -1.36 -11.15 -16.51
N VAL A 111 -1.26 -11.96 -17.56
CA VAL A 111 -2.39 -12.61 -18.23
C VAL A 111 -2.19 -14.11 -18.19
N SER A 112 -3.07 -14.81 -17.48
CA SER A 112 -3.15 -16.27 -17.50
C SER A 112 -4.36 -16.72 -18.34
N PRO A 113 -4.54 -18.02 -18.61
CA PRO A 113 -5.71 -18.52 -19.34
C PRO A 113 -7.05 -18.20 -18.67
N SER A 114 -7.08 -18.03 -17.35
CA SER A 114 -8.31 -17.82 -16.57
C SER A 114 -8.46 -16.43 -15.98
N ASN A 115 -7.39 -15.62 -15.96
CA ASN A 115 -7.42 -14.33 -15.29
C ASN A 115 -6.50 -13.30 -15.96
N THR A 116 -6.80 -12.02 -15.76
CA THR A 116 -5.93 -10.90 -16.12
C THR A 116 -5.79 -10.01 -14.91
N ILE A 117 -4.56 -9.75 -14.50
CA ILE A 117 -4.22 -8.96 -13.32
C ILE A 117 -3.41 -7.75 -13.79
N LEU A 118 -3.89 -6.55 -13.49
CA LEU A 118 -3.06 -5.35 -13.56
C LEU A 118 -2.02 -5.44 -12.44
N GLN A 119 -0.75 -5.45 -12.79
CA GLN A 119 0.35 -5.51 -11.80
C GLN A 119 0.78 -4.10 -11.39
N GLU A 120 0.91 -3.20 -12.37
CA GLU A 120 1.32 -1.82 -12.15
C GLU A 120 0.70 -0.92 -13.22
N ALA A 121 0.28 0.28 -12.83
CA ALA A 121 0.04 1.36 -13.76
C ALA A 121 0.73 2.63 -13.27
N VAL A 122 1.41 3.33 -14.17
CA VAL A 122 2.01 4.64 -13.91
C VAL A 122 1.33 5.66 -14.81
N ILE A 123 0.69 6.65 -14.21
CA ILE A 123 -0.15 7.64 -14.89
C ILE A 123 0.44 9.03 -14.61
N ASN A 124 0.89 9.68 -15.68
CA ASN A 124 1.47 11.02 -15.71
C ASN A 124 0.68 11.97 -16.63
N SER A 125 -0.30 11.47 -17.39
CA SER A 125 -1.14 12.26 -18.28
C SER A 125 -2.55 12.50 -17.71
N GLN A 126 -3.27 13.43 -18.34
CA GLN A 126 -4.66 13.74 -18.02
C GLN A 126 -5.67 12.88 -18.82
N GLU A 127 -5.20 11.90 -19.59
CA GLU A 127 -6.03 11.08 -20.49
C GLU A 127 -6.75 9.97 -19.74
N ILE A 128 -6.13 9.44 -18.68
CA ILE A 128 -6.74 8.45 -17.80
C ILE A 128 -7.52 9.18 -16.70
N VAL A 129 -8.81 8.85 -16.58
CA VAL A 129 -9.70 9.37 -15.55
C VAL A 129 -10.14 8.21 -14.67
N LEU A 130 -9.87 8.31 -13.37
CA LEU A 130 -10.23 7.34 -12.35
C LEU A 130 -11.47 7.83 -11.60
N ASN A 131 -12.42 6.95 -11.35
CA ASN A 131 -13.65 7.23 -10.59
C ASN A 131 -14.29 8.55 -11.03
N ASP A 132 -14.52 8.66 -12.34
CA ASP A 132 -15.13 9.77 -13.10
C ASP A 132 -14.43 11.15 -13.06
N SER A 133 -13.51 11.40 -12.12
CA SER A 133 -13.05 12.78 -11.85
C SER A 133 -11.58 12.91 -11.45
N ILE A 134 -10.92 11.82 -11.09
CA ILE A 134 -9.55 11.83 -10.57
C ILE A 134 -8.58 11.57 -11.71
N LYS A 135 -7.73 12.54 -12.02
CA LYS A 135 -6.68 12.43 -13.02
C LYS A 135 -5.50 13.32 -12.66
N VAL A 136 -4.38 13.17 -13.36
CA VAL A 136 -3.28 14.13 -13.22
C VAL A 136 -3.77 15.55 -13.54
N GLY A 137 -3.35 16.52 -12.74
CA GLY A 137 -3.77 17.92 -12.79
C GLY A 137 -5.04 18.26 -12.00
N THR A 138 -5.80 17.26 -11.51
CA THR A 138 -6.94 17.47 -10.61
C THR A 138 -6.48 18.13 -9.31
N ASP A 139 -7.23 19.12 -8.81
CA ASP A 139 -6.94 19.77 -7.52
C ASP A 139 -7.04 18.77 -6.35
N ASP A 140 -6.09 18.86 -5.42
CA ASP A 140 -5.98 17.96 -4.27
C ASP A 140 -7.22 17.97 -3.36
N GLU A 141 -8.00 19.06 -3.38
CA GLU A 141 -9.28 19.20 -2.70
C GLU A 141 -10.33 18.17 -3.14
N VAL A 142 -10.20 17.58 -4.33
CA VAL A 142 -11.04 16.46 -4.76
C VAL A 142 -10.76 15.22 -3.90
N LEU A 143 -9.48 14.86 -3.73
CA LEU A 143 -9.10 13.70 -2.91
C LEU A 143 -9.33 13.97 -1.41
N LYS A 144 -9.06 15.20 -0.94
CA LYS A 144 -9.36 15.57 0.45
C LYS A 144 -10.82 15.35 0.79
N ARG A 145 -11.74 15.76 -0.10
CA ARG A 145 -13.18 15.53 0.11
C ARG A 145 -13.55 14.05 -0.02
N ARG A 146 -13.09 13.37 -1.07
CA ARG A 146 -13.41 11.94 -1.32
C ARG A 146 -13.00 11.03 -0.16
N PHE A 147 -11.87 11.32 0.49
CA PHE A 147 -11.31 10.49 1.57
C PHE A 147 -11.38 11.16 2.95
N ASN A 148 -12.20 12.21 3.10
CA ASN A 148 -12.43 12.92 4.36
C ASN A 148 -11.11 13.33 5.09
N LEU A 149 -10.17 13.91 4.35
CA LEU A 149 -8.86 14.32 4.86
C LEU A 149 -8.90 15.77 5.36
N LYS A 150 -8.34 16.02 6.55
CA LYS A 150 -8.18 17.38 7.09
C LYS A 150 -7.22 18.25 6.26
N SER A 151 -6.15 17.65 5.76
CA SER A 151 -5.14 18.25 4.88
C SER A 151 -4.64 17.19 3.91
N ILE A 152 -4.12 17.62 2.75
CA ILE A 152 -3.44 16.70 1.84
C ILE A 152 -2.00 16.44 2.35
N PRO A 153 -1.53 15.18 2.36
CA PRO A 153 -0.12 14.85 2.58
C PRO A 153 0.75 15.14 1.33
N ASP A 154 2.08 14.98 1.44
CA ASP A 154 2.96 14.99 0.27
C ASP A 154 2.70 13.78 -0.64
N SER A 155 2.31 12.66 -0.02
CA SER A 155 1.93 11.42 -0.68
C SER A 155 0.72 10.78 -0.01
N LEU A 156 -0.29 10.43 -0.79
CA LEU A 156 -1.48 9.74 -0.32
C LEU A 156 -1.51 8.32 -0.91
N VAL A 157 -1.56 7.32 -0.04
CA VAL A 157 -1.74 5.92 -0.42
C VAL A 157 -3.17 5.51 -0.09
N VAL A 158 -3.93 5.12 -1.12
CA VAL A 158 -5.27 4.54 -0.97
C VAL A 158 -5.16 3.06 -1.31
N LYS A 159 -5.48 2.19 -0.37
CA LYS A 159 -5.26 0.75 -0.49
C LYS A 159 -6.53 -0.03 -0.15
N ASP A 160 -6.58 -1.27 -0.60
CA ASP A 160 -7.56 -2.21 -0.09
C ASP A 160 -7.21 -2.59 1.36
N PHE A 161 -8.19 -3.14 2.07
CA PHE A 161 -8.08 -3.56 3.45
C PHE A 161 -6.99 -4.62 3.65
N GLU A 162 -6.84 -5.54 2.69
CA GLU A 162 -5.79 -6.58 2.72
C GLU A 162 -4.42 -6.04 2.30
N ASN A 163 -4.36 -4.79 1.83
CA ASN A 163 -3.15 -4.13 1.34
C ASN A 163 -2.46 -4.93 0.22
N SER A 164 -3.28 -5.65 -0.55
CA SER A 164 -2.92 -6.42 -1.74
C SER A 164 -2.76 -5.53 -2.98
N SER A 165 -3.33 -4.32 -2.96
CA SER A 165 -3.42 -3.38 -4.07
C SER A 165 -3.49 -1.95 -3.54
N TYR A 166 -2.81 -1.00 -4.19
CA TYR A 166 -2.89 0.40 -3.78
C TYR A 166 -2.66 1.37 -4.92
N PHE A 167 -3.22 2.56 -4.73
CA PHE A 167 -2.92 3.77 -5.48
C PHE A 167 -2.06 4.70 -4.63
N LEU A 168 -0.96 5.18 -5.18
CA LEU A 168 -0.13 6.25 -4.65
C LEU A 168 -0.38 7.52 -5.48
N PHE A 169 -0.84 8.56 -4.82
CA PHE A 169 -0.98 9.91 -5.36
C PHE A 169 0.14 10.78 -4.83
N THR A 170 0.78 11.53 -5.72
CA THR A 170 1.77 12.56 -5.38
C THR A 170 1.28 13.90 -5.90
N PHE A 171 1.70 14.98 -5.24
CA PHE A 171 1.13 16.31 -5.47
C PHE A 171 2.21 17.34 -5.80
N GLN A 172 1.88 18.25 -6.72
CA GLN A 172 2.68 19.43 -7.02
C GLN A 172 1.77 20.64 -7.17
N LYS A 173 2.07 21.74 -6.48
CA LYS A 173 1.28 23.00 -6.53
C LYS A 173 -0.23 22.76 -6.32
N SER A 174 -0.57 21.98 -5.29
CA SER A 174 -1.94 21.61 -4.92
C SER A 174 -2.75 20.83 -5.97
N LYS A 175 -2.05 20.17 -6.89
CA LYS A 175 -2.65 19.32 -7.92
C LYS A 175 -2.01 17.94 -7.88
N ILE A 176 -2.77 16.92 -8.29
CA ILE A 176 -2.23 15.58 -8.53
C ILE A 176 -1.17 15.71 -9.63
N ASP A 177 0.07 15.34 -9.31
CA ASP A 177 1.19 15.34 -10.26
C ASP A 177 1.32 13.98 -10.95
N ARG A 178 1.18 12.91 -10.16
CA ARG A 178 1.35 11.54 -10.64
C ARG A 178 0.51 10.56 -9.81
N ILE A 179 0.02 9.53 -10.49
CA ILE A 179 -0.72 8.41 -9.90
C ILE A 179 0.02 7.12 -10.24
N VAL A 180 0.22 6.27 -9.23
CA VAL A 180 0.81 4.94 -9.40
C VAL A 180 -0.12 3.90 -8.78
N TYR A 181 -0.57 2.94 -9.56
CA TYR A 181 -1.21 1.73 -9.06
C TYR A 181 -0.19 0.60 -8.97
N LYS A 182 -0.25 -0.20 -7.89
CA LYS A 182 0.53 -1.43 -7.73
C LYS A 182 -0.28 -2.52 -7.05
N ALA A 183 -0.18 -3.73 -7.59
CA ALA A 183 -0.60 -4.95 -6.93
C ALA A 183 0.60 -5.60 -6.20
N ARG A 184 0.41 -6.07 -4.97
CA ARG A 184 1.42 -6.68 -4.10
C ARG A 184 1.36 -8.21 -4.04
N TYR A 185 0.68 -8.85 -4.98
CA TYR A 185 0.50 -10.31 -4.98
C TYR A 185 1.79 -11.15 -5.07
N TYR A 186 2.97 -10.55 -5.28
CA TYR A 186 4.21 -11.26 -5.58
C TYR A 186 5.43 -10.84 -4.73
N ASP A 187 5.25 -10.05 -3.66
CA ASP A 187 6.36 -9.70 -2.74
C ASP A 187 6.54 -10.73 -1.62
#